data_AF-A0AAD5JM07-F1
#
_entry.id   AF-A0AAD5JM07-F1
#
_cell.length_a   1.000
_cell.length_b   1.000
_cell.length_c   1.000
_cell.angle_alpha   90.00
_cell.angle_beta   90.00
_cell.angle_gamma   90.00
#
_symmetry.space_group_name_H-M   'P 1'
#
loop_
_entity.id
_entity.type
_entity.pdbx_description
1 polymer ?
#
loop_
_entity_poly.entity_id
_entity_poly.type
_entity_poly.pdbx_seq_one_letter_code
_entity_poly.pdbx_strand_id
1 'polypeptide(L)'
;EFLELKPFNYMLGPSLQVLIQTGARFPPCMRNITHMPSTQKYICINATTAEAIQTSSFLSLFDSANETITSNRTSELMFEPSVCSLEDICGFGGFANPKEPDQAFRFFTPLFVHSGLVHWSLNLLALAQLGFKLERLMGGWRFGVAYVTSGIFGNVFGANFASPTTPTLGCGASVFGLMGCSAIDLALRWNDMKQPLRHLTKLTVFTSK
;
A
#
# COMPACT_ATOMS: atom_id res chain seq x y z
N GLU A 1 -10.35 2.12 10.41
CA GLU A 1 -9.48 2.04 11.60
C GLU A 1 -8.17 2.73 11.28
N PHE A 2 -8.06 4.02 11.58
CA PHE A 2 -6.87 4.83 11.27
C PHE A 2 -6.13 5.10 12.58
N LEU A 3 -5.16 4.25 12.90
CA LEU A 3 -4.29 4.43 14.06
C LEU A 3 -3.16 5.41 13.69
N GLU A 4 -3.47 6.70 13.63
CA GLU A 4 -2.45 7.72 13.89
C GLU A 4 -2.19 7.73 15.40
N LEU A 5 -1.22 6.93 15.84
CA LEU A 5 -0.71 7.02 17.21
C LEU A 5 0.07 8.34 17.30
N LYS A 6 -0.49 9.35 17.99
CA LYS A 6 0.30 10.47 18.54
C LYS A 6 0.85 10.01 19.90
N PRO A 7 2.18 10.07 20.15
CA PRO A 7 3.26 10.54 19.28
C PRO A 7 3.64 9.54 18.17
N PHE A 8 4.12 10.07 17.04
CA PHE A 8 4.52 9.30 15.85
C PHE A 8 5.41 8.10 16.22
N ASN A 9 4.90 6.89 16.02
CA ASN A 9 5.65 5.68 16.29
C ASN A 9 6.39 5.22 15.03
N TYR A 10 7.69 5.50 14.99
CA TYR A 10 8.58 5.10 13.90
C TYR A 10 8.61 3.58 13.63
N MET A 11 8.21 2.74 14.59
CA MET A 11 8.11 1.29 14.40
C MET A 11 6.99 0.89 13.44
N LEU A 12 5.85 1.61 13.47
CA LEU A 12 4.64 1.28 12.71
C LEU A 12 4.59 2.00 11.36
N GLY A 13 5.05 3.25 11.34
CA GLY A 13 5.10 4.04 10.11
C GLY A 13 4.25 5.30 10.09
N PRO A 14 4.35 6.10 9.01
CA PRO A 14 3.49 7.24 8.78
C PRO A 14 2.08 6.85 8.31
N SER A 15 1.21 7.86 8.24
CA SER A 15 -0.18 7.70 7.83
C SER A 15 -0.30 7.21 6.38
N LEU A 16 -1.43 6.59 6.06
CA LEU A 16 -1.69 6.01 4.73
C LEU A 16 -1.57 7.04 3.60
N GLN A 17 -1.92 8.30 3.86
CA GLN A 17 -1.78 9.38 2.88
C GLN A 17 -0.32 9.63 2.52
N VAL A 18 0.57 9.67 3.50
CA VAL A 18 2.02 9.79 3.27
C VAL A 18 2.55 8.57 2.52
N LEU A 19 2.08 7.37 2.84
CA LEU A 19 2.43 6.14 2.10
C LEU A 19 2.03 6.25 0.62
N ILE A 20 0.82 6.74 0.33
CA ILE A 20 0.36 6.97 -1.05
C ILE A 20 1.23 8.03 -1.73
N GLN A 21 1.49 9.16 -1.09
CA GLN A 21 2.30 10.24 -1.66
C GLN A 21 3.79 9.88 -1.81
N THR A 22 4.28 8.89 -1.07
CA THR A 22 5.66 8.36 -1.23
C THR A 22 5.77 7.27 -2.28
N GLY A 23 4.65 6.81 -2.86
CA GLY A 23 4.64 5.89 -3.99
C GLY A 23 4.17 4.47 -3.65
N ALA A 24 3.37 4.29 -2.59
CA ALA A 24 2.65 3.03 -2.38
C ALA A 24 1.70 2.73 -3.55
N ARG A 25 1.43 1.44 -3.79
CA ARG A 25 0.46 1.01 -4.79
C ARG A 25 -0.93 1.39 -4.32
N PHE A 26 -1.62 2.23 -5.08
CA PHE A 26 -2.99 2.62 -4.79
C PHE A 26 -3.80 2.65 -6.09
N PRO A 27 -4.65 1.64 -6.35
CA PRO A 27 -5.37 1.50 -7.62
C PRO A 27 -6.15 2.74 -8.09
N PRO A 28 -6.79 3.55 -7.22
CA PRO A 28 -7.46 4.79 -7.63
C PRO A 28 -6.54 5.80 -8.32
N CYS A 29 -5.25 5.86 -7.94
CA CYS A 29 -4.28 6.74 -8.60
C CYS A 29 -3.78 6.20 -9.95
N MET A 30 -4.11 4.96 -10.31
CA MET A 30 -3.55 4.25 -11.46
C MET A 30 -4.58 3.99 -12.56
N ARG A 31 -5.85 3.83 -12.16
CA ARG A 31 -6.99 3.64 -13.07
C ARG A 31 -8.27 4.09 -12.38
N ASN A 32 -9.25 4.48 -13.18
CA ASN A 32 -10.56 4.81 -12.65
C ASN A 32 -11.27 3.54 -12.13
N ILE A 33 -11.85 3.63 -10.94
CA ILE A 33 -12.57 2.54 -10.29
C ILE A 33 -13.91 3.05 -9.73
N THR A 34 -14.89 2.16 -9.62
CA THR A 34 -16.23 2.51 -9.12
C THR A 34 -16.28 2.85 -7.63
N HIS A 35 -15.35 2.30 -6.83
CA HIS A 35 -15.30 2.51 -5.37
C HIS A 35 -14.68 3.85 -4.96
N MET A 36 -13.92 4.51 -5.85
CA MET A 36 -13.26 5.78 -5.58
C MET A 36 -13.04 6.55 -6.91
N PRO A 37 -14.10 7.18 -7.46
CA PRO A 37 -14.02 7.85 -8.75
C PRO A 37 -13.21 9.15 -8.69
N SER A 38 -12.45 9.43 -9.75
CA SER A 38 -11.60 10.63 -9.88
C SER A 38 -12.36 11.97 -9.79
N THR A 39 -13.65 11.97 -10.17
CA THR A 39 -14.51 13.16 -10.15
C THR A 39 -15.09 13.50 -8.78
N GLN A 40 -14.99 12.59 -7.80
CA GLN A 40 -15.51 12.80 -6.47
C GLN A 40 -14.47 13.46 -5.58
N LYS A 41 -14.96 14.29 -4.65
CA LYS A 41 -14.17 14.96 -3.64
C LYS A 41 -14.12 14.16 -2.35
N TYR A 42 -12.96 14.17 -1.68
CA TYR A 42 -12.71 13.39 -0.47
C TYR A 42 -12.27 14.31 0.67
N ILE A 43 -12.50 13.85 1.90
CA ILE A 43 -12.00 14.54 3.10
C ILE A 43 -10.52 14.19 3.25
N CYS A 44 -9.66 15.21 3.22
CA CYS A 44 -8.27 15.07 3.62
C CYS A 44 -8.05 15.62 5.01
N ILE A 45 -7.07 15.03 5.69
CA ILE A 45 -6.51 15.60 6.91
C ILE A 45 -5.25 16.33 6.48
N ASN A 46 -5.34 17.64 6.24
CA ASN A 46 -4.15 18.46 6.04
C ASN A 46 -3.35 18.48 7.35
N ALA A 47 -2.27 17.70 7.41
CA ALA A 47 -1.29 17.76 8.48
C ALA A 47 -0.48 19.06 8.36
N THR A 48 -1.09 20.20 8.66
CA THR A 48 -0.39 21.48 8.91
C THR A 48 -0.73 22.10 10.26
N THR A 49 -1.63 21.52 11.04
CA THR A 49 -1.78 21.88 12.45
C THR A 49 -1.97 20.62 13.29
N ALA A 50 -0.92 20.24 14.00
CA ALA A 50 -0.94 19.16 14.99
C ALA A 50 -1.76 19.51 16.26
N GLU A 51 -2.70 20.46 16.19
CA GLU A 51 -3.42 21.04 17.34
C GLU A 51 -4.94 20.89 17.33
N ALA A 52 -5.55 20.15 16.39
CA ALA A 52 -7.02 20.01 16.34
C ALA A 52 -7.54 18.59 16.65
N ILE A 53 -6.91 17.87 17.58
CA ILE A 53 -7.57 16.72 18.23
C ILE A 53 -7.58 16.97 19.73
N GLN A 54 -8.55 17.75 20.17
CA GLN A 54 -9.10 17.58 21.51
C GLN A 54 -10.60 17.33 21.37
N THR A 55 -10.94 16.06 21.56
CA THR A 55 -12.19 15.56 22.15
C THR A 55 -13.53 15.80 21.43
N SER A 56 -14.13 14.68 21.05
CA SER A 56 -15.57 14.37 21.19
C SER A 56 -16.60 15.25 20.48
N SER A 57 -16.88 14.98 19.20
CA SER A 57 -18.17 15.33 18.58
C SER A 57 -18.44 14.63 17.24
N PHE A 58 -17.88 13.43 17.00
CA PHE A 58 -18.10 12.69 15.75
C PHE A 58 -19.37 11.80 15.73
N LEU A 59 -20.23 11.89 16.75
CA LEU A 59 -21.39 10.99 16.91
C LEU A 59 -22.76 11.70 16.91
N SER A 60 -22.85 12.95 16.44
CA SER A 60 -24.14 13.69 16.46
C SER A 60 -24.54 14.40 15.16
N LEU A 61 -23.93 14.10 14.00
CA LEU A 61 -24.29 14.71 12.71
C LEU A 61 -25.12 13.81 11.77
N PHE A 62 -25.58 12.66 12.26
CA PHE A 62 -26.67 11.90 11.63
C PHE A 62 -27.93 12.03 12.47
N ASP A 63 -28.43 13.25 12.68
CA ASP A 63 -29.84 13.42 12.97
C ASP A 63 -30.39 14.74 12.40
N SER A 64 -31.58 14.62 11.84
CA SER A 64 -32.50 15.65 11.40
C SER A 64 -32.18 16.51 10.17
N ALA A 65 -33.14 16.42 9.27
CA ALA A 65 -33.45 17.34 8.19
C ALA A 65 -33.74 18.77 8.68
N ASN A 66 -33.66 19.69 7.71
CA ASN A 66 -34.40 20.95 7.63
C ASN A 66 -34.04 22.05 8.66
N GLU A 67 -33.32 23.09 8.23
CA GLU A 67 -33.78 24.50 8.35
C GLU A 67 -32.75 25.51 7.79
N THR A 68 -33.31 26.53 7.14
CA THR A 68 -32.68 27.78 6.70
C THR A 68 -32.27 28.63 7.89
N ILE A 69 -30.98 29.00 8.03
CA ILE A 69 -30.53 29.96 9.04
C ILE A 69 -29.58 31.01 8.45
N THR A 70 -30.06 32.25 8.50
CA THR A 70 -29.38 33.53 8.28
C THR A 70 -28.18 33.72 9.22
N SER A 71 -27.02 34.03 8.64
CA SER A 71 -25.75 34.22 9.36
C SER A 71 -25.72 35.55 10.14
N ASN A 72 -25.79 35.46 11.47
CA ASN A 72 -25.26 36.47 12.39
C ASN A 72 -23.99 35.94 13.03
N ARG A 73 -22.96 36.80 13.04
CA ARG A 73 -21.57 36.54 13.40
C ARG A 73 -21.42 36.05 14.85
N THR A 74 -21.18 34.76 15.03
CA THR A 74 -20.42 34.20 16.16
C THR A 74 -19.17 33.53 15.62
N SER A 75 -18.03 33.92 16.19
CA SER A 75 -16.69 33.41 15.89
C SER A 75 -16.57 31.96 16.37
N GLU A 76 -17.17 31.02 15.66
CA GLU A 76 -16.88 29.60 15.80
C GLU A 76 -15.80 29.22 14.78
N LEU A 77 -14.74 28.58 15.27
CA LEU A 77 -13.68 28.00 14.45
C LEU A 77 -14.32 26.91 13.58
N MET A 78 -14.78 27.29 12.40
CA MET A 78 -15.30 26.39 11.39
C MET A 78 -14.15 25.47 10.97
N PHE A 79 -14.10 24.25 11.52
CA PHE A 79 -13.34 23.17 10.91
C PHE A 79 -14.05 22.84 9.59
N GLU A 80 -13.74 23.60 8.54
CA GLU A 80 -14.00 23.18 7.17
C GLU A 80 -13.13 21.94 6.96
N PRO A 81 -13.70 20.72 6.86
CA PRO A 81 -12.90 19.57 6.50
C PRO A 81 -12.25 19.91 5.16
N SER A 82 -10.92 19.94 5.09
CA SER A 82 -10.23 20.23 3.83
C SER A 82 -10.63 19.18 2.81
N VAL A 83 -11.50 19.57 1.89
CA VAL A 83 -11.99 18.72 0.82
C VAL A 83 -10.95 18.73 -0.28
N CYS A 84 -10.33 17.59 -0.60
CA CYS A 84 -9.40 17.48 -1.72
C CYS A 84 -9.92 16.62 -2.86
N SER A 85 -9.28 16.81 -4.01
CA SER A 85 -9.42 15.95 -5.17
C SER A 85 -8.61 14.66 -5.00
N LEU A 86 -8.87 13.67 -5.86
CA LEU A 86 -8.05 12.46 -5.91
C LEU A 86 -6.57 12.78 -6.24
N GLU A 87 -6.31 13.83 -7.02
CA GLU A 87 -4.97 14.29 -7.37
C GLU A 87 -4.16 14.70 -6.14
N ASP A 88 -4.78 15.37 -5.17
CA ASP A 88 -4.12 15.82 -3.94
C ASP A 88 -3.75 14.64 -3.03
N ILE A 89 -4.58 13.60 -3.02
CA ILE A 89 -4.33 12.35 -2.28
C ILE A 89 -3.17 11.59 -2.94
N CYS A 90 -3.20 11.49 -4.26
CA CYS A 90 -2.20 10.79 -5.04
C CYS A 90 -0.85 11.52 -5.06
N GLY A 91 -0.84 12.85 -5.05
CA GLY A 91 0.37 13.66 -5.13
C GLY A 91 1.10 13.50 -6.47
N PHE A 92 2.44 13.65 -6.44
CA PHE A 92 3.34 13.54 -7.61
C PHE A 92 3.07 14.54 -8.75
N GLY A 93 2.52 15.72 -8.44
CA GLY A 93 2.24 16.75 -9.43
C GLY A 93 0.90 16.60 -10.16
N GLY A 94 0.03 15.70 -9.69
CA GLY A 94 -1.34 15.52 -10.20
C GLY A 94 -1.44 14.46 -11.31
N PHE A 95 -2.49 14.56 -12.12
CA PHE A 95 -2.72 13.72 -13.31
C PHE A 95 -2.63 14.58 -14.57
N ALA A 96 -2.18 14.01 -15.70
CA ALA A 96 -2.23 14.73 -16.97
C ALA A 96 -3.67 15.08 -17.39
N ASN A 97 -4.63 14.21 -17.07
CA ASN A 97 -6.06 14.42 -17.25
C ASN A 97 -6.77 14.18 -15.90
N PRO A 98 -7.50 15.16 -15.34
CA PRO A 98 -8.17 14.99 -14.04
C PRO A 98 -9.19 13.85 -13.97
N LYS A 99 -9.71 13.44 -15.14
CA LYS A 99 -10.67 12.34 -15.26
C LYS A 99 -10.00 10.97 -15.34
N GLU A 100 -8.75 10.92 -15.78
CA GLU A 100 -8.03 9.69 -16.10
C GLU A 100 -6.71 9.63 -15.31
N PRO A 101 -6.68 8.88 -14.20
CA PRO A 101 -5.45 8.72 -13.42
C PRO A 101 -4.39 7.94 -14.21
N ASP A 102 -3.15 8.45 -14.23
CA ASP A 102 -2.06 8.01 -15.11
C ASP A 102 -0.78 7.58 -14.36
N GLN A 103 -0.87 7.30 -13.05
CA GLN A 103 0.30 6.98 -12.22
C GLN A 103 0.73 5.50 -12.28
N ALA A 104 1.00 5.00 -13.49
CA ALA A 104 1.42 3.61 -13.72
C ALA A 104 2.77 3.24 -13.06
N PHE A 105 3.62 4.22 -12.75
CA PHE A 105 4.88 4.02 -12.02
C PHE A 105 4.68 3.36 -10.65
N ARG A 106 3.46 3.43 -10.09
CA ARG A 106 3.06 2.77 -8.84
C ARG A 106 3.05 1.24 -8.89
N PHE A 107 3.34 0.62 -10.03
CA PHE A 107 3.68 -0.81 -10.07
C PHE A 107 5.13 -1.10 -9.64
N PHE A 108 6.02 -0.13 -9.80
CA PHE A 108 7.45 -0.26 -9.53
C PHE A 108 7.88 0.41 -8.22
N THR A 109 7.44 1.65 -7.95
CA THR A 109 7.78 2.38 -6.72
C THR A 109 7.50 1.65 -5.41
N PRO A 110 6.38 0.92 -5.21
CA PRO A 110 6.11 0.25 -3.95
C PRO A 110 7.14 -0.83 -3.57
N LEU A 111 7.97 -1.31 -4.50
CA LEU A 111 9.03 -2.28 -4.18
C LEU A 111 10.04 -1.73 -3.17
N PHE A 112 10.17 -0.40 -3.08
CA PHE A 112 11.14 0.28 -2.22
C PHE A 112 10.50 0.95 -1.00
N VAL A 113 9.20 1.24 -1.08
CA VAL A 113 8.45 1.92 0.00
C VAL A 113 8.05 0.91 1.07
N HIS A 114 8.28 1.24 2.34
CA HIS A 114 7.92 0.41 3.49
C HIS A 114 7.14 1.28 4.51
N SER A 115 6.15 0.70 5.21
CA SER A 115 5.32 1.46 6.14
C SER A 115 6.14 1.90 7.35
N GLY A 116 6.89 1.01 7.99
CA GLY A 116 7.75 1.33 9.13
C GLY A 116 8.89 0.35 9.30
N LEU A 117 9.70 0.55 10.35
CA LEU A 117 10.88 -0.29 10.60
C LEU A 117 10.56 -1.76 10.82
N VAL A 118 9.47 -2.08 11.52
CA VAL A 118 9.09 -3.47 11.79
C VAL A 118 8.72 -4.17 10.49
N HIS A 119 7.89 -3.51 9.67
CA HIS A 119 7.50 -4.03 8.36
C HIS A 119 8.72 -4.20 7.46
N TRP A 120 9.62 -3.22 7.40
CA TRP A 120 10.85 -3.29 6.62
C TRP A 120 11.77 -4.44 7.08
N SER A 121 11.98 -4.58 8.39
CA SER A 121 12.86 -5.61 8.96
C SER A 121 12.34 -7.02 8.70
N LEU A 122 11.03 -7.25 8.85
CA LEU A 122 10.40 -8.54 8.57
C LEU A 122 10.47 -8.90 7.08
N ASN A 123 10.25 -7.91 6.21
CA ASN A 123 10.37 -8.08 4.76
C ASN A 123 11.80 -8.42 4.34
N LEU A 124 12.80 -7.72 4.88
CA LEU A 124 14.20 -8.03 4.61
C LEU A 124 14.60 -9.41 5.16
N LEU A 125 14.12 -9.79 6.34
CA LEU A 125 14.39 -11.12 6.88
C LEU A 125 13.80 -12.22 5.99
N ALA A 126 12.55 -12.05 5.53
CA ALA A 126 11.90 -12.95 4.59
C ALA A 126 12.67 -13.03 3.26
N LEU A 127 13.05 -11.87 2.70
CA LEU A 127 13.84 -11.79 1.48
C LEU A 127 15.22 -12.43 1.65
N ALA A 128 15.90 -12.24 2.79
CA ALA A 128 17.21 -12.84 3.05
C ALA A 128 17.15 -14.37 3.13
N GLN A 129 16.15 -14.92 3.82
CA GLN A 129 16.00 -16.38 4.00
C GLN A 129 15.78 -17.13 2.69
N LEU A 130 15.00 -16.54 1.77
CA LEU A 130 14.70 -17.11 0.47
C LEU A 130 15.72 -16.68 -0.60
N GLY A 131 16.04 -15.39 -0.60
CA GLY A 131 16.88 -14.72 -1.58
C GLY A 131 18.30 -15.25 -1.61
N PHE A 132 18.98 -15.43 -0.47
CA PHE A 132 20.35 -15.95 -0.47
C PHE A 132 20.49 -17.34 -1.09
N LYS A 133 19.46 -18.18 -0.95
CA LYS A 133 19.44 -19.52 -1.56
C LYS A 133 19.28 -19.41 -3.07
N LEU A 134 18.32 -18.61 -3.52
CA LEU A 134 18.05 -18.42 -4.96
C LEU A 134 19.18 -17.68 -5.67
N GLU A 135 19.78 -16.68 -5.02
CA GLU A 135 20.92 -15.94 -5.54
C GLU A 135 22.12 -16.85 -5.77
N ARG A 136 22.41 -17.77 -4.83
CA ARG A 136 23.48 -18.74 -4.99
C ARG A 136 23.21 -19.76 -6.11
N LEU A 137 21.95 -20.09 -6.37
CA LEU A 137 21.56 -21.02 -7.44
C LEU A 137 21.56 -20.39 -8.83
N MET A 138 21.07 -19.15 -8.95
CA MET A 138 20.86 -18.49 -10.25
C MET A 138 21.95 -17.47 -10.62
N GLY A 139 22.69 -16.97 -9.64
CA GLY A 139 23.59 -15.82 -9.76
C GLY A 139 22.89 -14.47 -9.54
N GLY A 140 23.65 -13.47 -9.06
CA GLY A 140 23.13 -12.17 -8.61
C GLY A 140 22.33 -11.39 -9.66
N TRP A 141 22.82 -11.31 -10.90
CA TRP A 141 22.11 -10.60 -11.97
C TRP A 141 20.73 -11.21 -12.28
N ARG A 142 20.66 -12.54 -12.43
CA ARG A 142 19.41 -13.24 -12.72
C ARG A 142 18.42 -13.14 -11.56
N PHE A 143 18.94 -13.20 -10.33
CA PHE A 143 18.15 -12.96 -9.13
C PHE A 143 17.56 -11.55 -9.11
N GLY A 144 18.35 -10.52 -9.41
CA GLY A 144 17.87 -9.13 -9.46
C GLY A 144 16.75 -8.93 -10.49
N VAL A 145 16.90 -9.48 -11.69
CA VAL A 145 15.86 -9.42 -12.73
C VAL A 145 14.59 -10.16 -12.28
N ALA A 146 14.72 -11.37 -11.73
CA ALA A 146 13.59 -12.13 -11.22
C ALA A 146 12.87 -11.41 -10.07
N TYR A 147 13.61 -10.76 -9.16
CA TYR A 147 13.06 -10.00 -8.04
C TYR A 147 12.23 -8.79 -8.52
N VAL A 148 12.76 -8.00 -9.44
CA VAL A 148 12.06 -6.80 -9.95
C VAL A 148 10.85 -7.18 -10.78
N THR A 149 11.02 -8.07 -11.75
CA THR A 149 9.93 -8.48 -12.65
C THR A 149 8.78 -9.12 -11.87
N SER A 150 9.08 -10.06 -10.97
CA SER A 150 8.05 -10.71 -10.17
C SER A 150 7.34 -9.75 -9.21
N GLY A 151 8.04 -8.75 -8.68
CA GLY A 151 7.44 -7.66 -7.89
C GLY A 151 6.44 -6.83 -8.70
N ILE A 152 6.81 -6.41 -9.90
CA ILE A 152 5.92 -5.66 -10.81
C ILE A 152 4.68 -6.49 -11.14
N PHE A 153 4.85 -7.74 -11.57
CA PHE A 153 3.72 -8.62 -11.89
C PHE A 153 2.84 -8.92 -10.66
N GLY A 154 3.43 -9.11 -9.48
CA GLY A 154 2.69 -9.27 -8.23
C GLY A 154 1.87 -8.02 -7.88
N ASN A 155 2.42 -6.83 -8.10
CA ASN A 155 1.69 -5.58 -7.90
C ASN A 155 0.56 -5.40 -8.90
N VAL A 156 0.76 -5.76 -10.17
CA VAL A 156 -0.29 -5.79 -11.20
C VAL A 156 -1.40 -6.75 -10.80
N PHE A 157 -1.04 -7.97 -10.38
CA PHE A 157 -2.01 -8.98 -9.95
C PHE A 157 -2.83 -8.46 -8.76
N GLY A 158 -2.16 -7.98 -7.71
CA GLY A 158 -2.89 -7.46 -6.56
C GLY A 158 -3.67 -6.17 -6.84
N ALA A 159 -3.32 -5.36 -7.85
CA ALA A 159 -4.13 -4.19 -8.22
C ALA A 159 -5.46 -4.60 -8.90
N ASN A 160 -5.53 -5.82 -9.43
CA ASN A 160 -6.72 -6.38 -10.06
C ASN A 160 -7.56 -7.22 -9.10
N PHE A 161 -6.93 -7.98 -8.20
CA PHE A 161 -7.61 -8.95 -7.35
C PHE A 161 -7.73 -8.55 -5.87
N ALA A 162 -6.90 -7.62 -5.37
CA ALA A 162 -7.02 -7.14 -3.99
C ALA A 162 -7.99 -5.96 -3.90
N SER A 163 -8.38 -5.62 -2.66
CA SER A 163 -9.22 -4.44 -2.41
C SER A 163 -8.56 -3.19 -3.01
N PRO A 164 -9.29 -2.39 -3.81
CA PRO A 164 -8.70 -1.26 -4.48
C PRO A 164 -8.56 -0.04 -3.56
N THR A 165 -9.18 -0.04 -2.38
CA THR A 165 -9.17 1.10 -1.45
C THR A 165 -8.07 1.02 -0.40
N THR A 166 -7.26 -0.05 -0.38
CA THR A 166 -6.16 -0.21 0.57
C THR A 166 -4.82 -0.08 -0.14
N PRO A 167 -3.97 0.90 0.24
CA PRO A 167 -2.65 1.00 -0.35
C PRO A 167 -1.76 -0.16 0.12
N THR A 168 -0.93 -0.68 -0.79
CA THR A 168 0.00 -1.77 -0.50
C THR A 168 1.41 -1.41 -0.93
N LEU A 169 2.41 -1.96 -0.26
CA LEU A 169 3.81 -1.57 -0.41
C LEU A 169 4.74 -2.65 0.13
N GLY A 170 6.03 -2.51 -0.15
CA GLY A 170 7.10 -3.38 0.32
C GLY A 170 7.49 -4.46 -0.69
N CYS A 171 8.50 -5.24 -0.32
CA CYS A 171 9.03 -6.31 -1.18
C CYS A 171 8.16 -7.59 -1.21
N GLY A 172 7.06 -7.64 -0.46
CA GLY A 172 6.22 -8.84 -0.33
C GLY A 172 5.83 -9.43 -1.69
N ALA A 173 5.42 -8.59 -2.65
CA ALA A 173 5.09 -9.04 -4.01
C ALA A 173 6.25 -9.77 -4.70
N SER A 174 7.49 -9.25 -4.58
CA SER A 174 8.69 -9.90 -5.10
C SER A 174 9.03 -11.20 -4.36
N VAL A 175 8.83 -11.24 -3.04
CA VAL A 175 9.08 -12.45 -2.23
C VAL A 175 8.15 -13.59 -2.64
N PHE A 176 6.86 -13.32 -2.83
CA PHE A 176 5.92 -14.33 -3.37
C PHE A 176 6.31 -14.79 -4.77
N GLY A 177 6.81 -13.88 -5.61
CA GLY A 177 7.37 -14.20 -6.92
C GLY A 177 8.54 -15.16 -6.88
N LEU A 178 9.55 -14.85 -6.05
CA LEU A 178 10.72 -15.70 -5.81
C LEU A 178 10.35 -17.06 -5.21
N MET A 179 9.28 -17.09 -4.41
CA MET A 179 8.73 -18.33 -3.89
C MET A 179 8.14 -19.19 -5.00
N GLY A 180 7.46 -18.59 -5.98
CA GLY A 180 7.03 -19.25 -7.21
C GLY A 180 8.21 -19.82 -8.01
N CYS A 181 9.31 -19.06 -8.16
CA CYS A 181 10.54 -19.59 -8.78
C CYS A 181 11.08 -20.82 -8.04
N SER A 182 11.06 -20.80 -6.71
CA SER A 182 11.47 -21.94 -5.88
C SER A 182 10.53 -23.15 -6.04
N ALA A 183 9.23 -22.91 -6.18
CA ALA A 183 8.23 -23.94 -6.43
C ALA A 183 8.47 -24.62 -7.79
N ILE A 184 8.76 -23.84 -8.83
CA ILE A 184 9.04 -24.35 -10.17
C ILE A 184 10.33 -25.17 -10.18
N ASP A 185 11.40 -24.69 -9.54
CA ASP A 185 12.66 -25.46 -9.43
C ASP A 185 12.43 -26.80 -8.69
N LEU A 186 11.64 -26.78 -7.61
CA LEU A 186 11.25 -28.01 -6.90
C LEU A 186 10.42 -28.96 -7.77
N ALA A 187 9.50 -28.44 -8.58
CA ALA A 187 8.66 -29.25 -9.46
C ALA A 187 9.47 -29.90 -10.59
N LEU A 188 10.40 -29.15 -11.20
CA LEU A 188 11.26 -29.67 -12.28
C LEU A 188 12.26 -30.72 -11.76
N ARG A 189 12.75 -30.57 -10.53
CA ARG A 189 13.72 -31.50 -9.90
C ARG A 189 13.07 -32.46 -8.91
N TRP A 190 11.77 -32.71 -9.04
CA TRP A 190 11.00 -33.49 -8.06
C TRP A 190 11.59 -34.89 -7.80
N ASN A 191 12.03 -35.56 -8.88
CA ASN A 191 12.56 -36.92 -8.81
C ASN A 191 14.03 -37.00 -8.34
N ASP A 192 14.80 -35.92 -8.47
CA ASP A 192 16.23 -35.89 -8.10
C ASP A 192 16.44 -35.49 -6.63
N MET A 193 15.42 -34.93 -6.00
CA MET A 193 15.47 -34.41 -4.63
C MET A 193 15.25 -35.53 -3.61
N LYS A 194 16.16 -35.65 -2.64
CA LYS A 194 16.06 -36.68 -1.59
C LYS A 194 14.84 -36.51 -0.66
N GLN A 195 14.28 -35.30 -0.53
CA GLN A 195 13.15 -35.00 0.40
C GLN A 195 12.21 -33.88 -0.12
N PRO A 196 11.49 -34.08 -1.25
CA PRO A 196 10.68 -33.02 -1.87
C PRO A 196 9.53 -32.54 -0.97
N LEU A 197 8.91 -33.46 -0.22
CA LEU A 197 7.83 -33.14 0.71
C LEU A 197 8.22 -32.17 1.82
N ARG A 198 9.48 -32.19 2.29
CA ARG A 198 9.95 -31.23 3.32
C ARG A 198 10.16 -29.83 2.77
N HIS A 199 10.56 -29.73 1.51
CA HIS A 199 10.68 -28.44 0.83
C HIS A 199 9.31 -27.88 0.50
N LEU A 200 8.38 -28.72 0.05
CA LEU A 200 7.00 -28.36 -0.18
C LEU A 200 6.34 -27.86 1.11
N THR A 201 6.39 -28.62 2.20
CA THR A 201 5.80 -28.22 3.49
C THR A 201 6.38 -26.91 4.03
N LYS A 202 7.70 -26.67 3.90
CA LYS A 202 8.29 -25.37 4.25
C LYS A 202 7.75 -24.22 3.40
N LEU A 203 7.54 -24.45 2.11
CA LEU A 203 6.95 -23.46 1.20
C LEU A 203 5.50 -23.16 1.57
N THR A 204 4.70 -24.20 1.84
CA THR A 204 3.29 -24.06 2.19
C THR A 204 3.08 -23.38 3.55
N VAL A 205 3.92 -23.71 4.54
CA VAL A 205 3.89 -23.06 5.85
C VAL A 205 4.26 -21.58 5.75
N PHE A 206 5.19 -21.23 4.85
CA PHE A 206 5.56 -19.84 4.60
C PHE A 206 4.43 -19.04 3.92
N THR A 207 3.68 -19.65 2.99
CA THR A 207 2.50 -19.02 2.36
C THR A 207 1.27 -18.91 3.28
N SER A 208 1.17 -19.79 4.28
CA SER A 208 -0.03 -19.95 5.11
C SER A 208 -0.09 -18.97 6.30
N LYS A 209 0.89 -18.07 6.42
CA LYS A 209 0.93 -17.01 7.44
C LYS A 209 0.72 -15.65 6.79
#